data_AF-A0AAV4YBY5-F1
#
_entry.id   AF-A0AAV4YBY5-F1
#
_cell.length_a   1.000
_cell.length_b   1.000
_cell.length_c   1.000
_cell.angle_alpha   90.00
_cell.angle_beta   90.00
_cell.angle_gamma   90.00
#
_symmetry.space_group_name_H-M   'P 1'
#
loop_
_entity.id
_entity.type
_entity.pdbx_description
1 polymer ?
#
loop_
_entity_poly.entity_id
_entity_poly.type
_entity_poly.pdbx_seq_one_letter_code
_entity_poly.pdbx_strand_id
1 'polypeptide(L)'
;MTILLEEGDSCRNITCIILPQKLPERRELFLREVDREMPLIGNTGSIDIFQSVSIAQLCEIKICQKLCFGHKKEYKYFRNECIDTLANLKNLEKFAIFHSRKSSSYYKHIAKLLQNHPKLVSLGNTDSSWAAYHIHTTCKLDTVLRFGLKECFWGFNSYVNKFSRREQIAYIQQYSKFVKSSVALFPLVEKLNIVVYHKNCLEHLKN
;
A
#
# COMPACT_ATOMS: atom_id res chain seq x y z
N MET A 1 -12.15 3.78 22.02
CA MET A 1 -11.75 2.89 23.12
C MET A 1 -10.32 3.24 23.46
N THR A 2 -10.12 3.99 24.54
CA THR A 2 -8.80 4.37 25.04
C THR A 2 -8.37 3.25 25.96
N ILE A 3 -7.29 2.54 25.63
CA ILE A 3 -6.69 1.57 26.55
C ILE A 3 -5.82 2.40 27.50
N LEU A 4 -6.32 2.64 28.71
CA LEU A 4 -5.52 3.13 29.83
C LEU A 4 -4.82 1.89 30.41
N LEU A 5 -3.51 1.78 30.22
CA LEU A 5 -2.70 0.78 30.90
C LEU A 5 -2.31 1.37 32.26
N GLU A 6 -2.66 0.68 33.33
CA GLU A 6 -2.20 1.02 34.69
C GLU A 6 -0.71 0.67 34.83
N GLU A 7 0.00 1.40 35.70
CA GLU A 7 1.41 1.15 36.02
C GLU A 7 1.58 -0.28 36.59
N GLY A 8 2.04 -1.20 35.76
CA GLY A 8 2.31 -2.60 36.14
C GLY A 8 1.90 -3.63 35.10
N ASP A 9 0.99 -3.29 34.18
CA ASP A 9 0.54 -4.21 33.14
C ASP A 9 1.49 -4.19 31.94
N SER A 10 2.51 -5.04 31.97
CA SER A 10 3.33 -5.29 30.78
C SER A 10 2.50 -6.03 29.73
N CYS A 11 1.87 -5.30 28.82
CA CYS A 11 1.23 -5.85 27.65
C CYS A 11 2.30 -6.40 26.69
N ARG A 12 2.86 -7.58 26.98
CA ARG A 12 3.97 -8.21 26.22
C ARG A 12 3.57 -8.83 24.87
N ASN A 13 2.32 -8.64 24.45
CA ASN A 13 1.74 -9.27 23.25
C ASN A 13 0.96 -8.24 22.39
N ILE A 14 1.34 -6.96 22.40
CA ILE A 14 0.70 -5.98 21.52
C ILE A 14 1.18 -6.23 20.09
N THR A 15 0.30 -6.83 19.28
CA THR A 15 0.54 -7.09 17.86
C THR A 15 -0.02 -5.99 16.96
N CYS A 16 -0.84 -5.08 17.49
CA CYS A 16 -1.45 -4.01 16.73
C CYS A 16 -1.61 -2.73 17.56
N ILE A 17 -1.11 -1.60 17.03
CA ILE A 17 -1.44 -0.26 17.55
C ILE A 17 -2.27 0.46 16.50
N ILE A 18 -3.50 0.82 16.88
CA ILE A 18 -4.39 1.65 16.06
C ILE A 18 -4.33 3.08 16.60
N LEU A 19 -3.82 4.00 15.78
CA LEU A 19 -3.76 5.40 16.17
C LEU A 19 -5.12 6.09 15.91
N PRO A 20 -5.74 6.75 16.90
CA PRO A 20 -7.04 7.40 16.74
C PRO A 20 -6.94 8.57 15.76
N GLN A 21 -8.03 9.05 15.15
CA GLN A 21 -8.00 10.11 14.12
C GLN A 21 -7.42 11.47 14.60
N LYS A 22 -7.41 11.75 15.91
CA LYS A 22 -6.75 12.90 16.52
C LYS A 22 -5.73 12.41 17.54
N LEU A 23 -4.43 12.62 17.26
CA LEU A 23 -3.39 12.42 18.27
C LEU A 23 -3.27 13.64 19.19
N PRO A 24 -2.79 13.47 20.44
CA PRO A 24 -2.56 14.55 21.42
C PRO A 24 -1.65 15.66 20.89
N GLU A 25 -1.59 16.81 21.56
CA GLU A 25 -0.76 17.97 21.16
C GLU A 25 0.75 17.66 21.03
N ARG A 26 1.23 16.55 21.60
CA ARG A 26 2.62 16.08 21.56
C ARG A 26 2.81 14.83 20.68
N ARG A 27 2.38 14.92 19.42
CA ARG A 27 2.34 13.79 18.46
C ARG A 27 3.70 13.15 18.21
N GLU A 28 4.75 13.96 18.05
CA GLU A 28 6.08 13.46 17.71
C GLU A 28 6.71 12.68 18.86
N LEU A 29 6.56 13.18 20.09
CA LEU A 29 6.99 12.48 21.30
C LEU A 29 6.27 11.14 21.44
N PHE A 30 4.96 11.14 21.20
CA PHE A 30 4.15 9.92 21.24
C PHE A 30 4.62 8.87 20.21
N LEU A 31 4.88 9.27 18.95
CA LEU A 31 5.35 8.34 17.91
C LEU A 31 6.75 7.79 18.21
N ARG A 32 7.65 8.62 18.73
CA ARG A 32 9.00 8.18 19.16
C ARG A 32 8.94 7.23 20.33
N GLU A 33 8.02 7.45 21.27
CA GLU A 33 7.80 6.58 22.40
C GLU A 33 7.24 5.23 21.95
N VAL A 34 6.30 5.22 21.00
CA VAL A 34 5.83 3.99 20.34
C VAL A 34 6.99 3.23 19.67
N ASP A 35 7.83 3.90 18.88
CA ASP A 35 8.99 3.26 18.21
C ASP A 35 10.03 2.73 19.22
N ARG A 36 10.23 3.41 20.35
CA ARG A 36 11.15 3.00 21.43
C ARG A 36 10.65 1.77 22.20
N GLU A 37 9.36 1.74 22.55
CA GLU A 37 8.80 0.70 23.42
C GLU A 37 8.36 -0.56 22.66
N MET A 38 7.97 -0.44 21.39
CA MET A 38 7.45 -1.56 20.60
C MET A 38 8.41 -2.75 20.43
N PRO A 39 9.73 -2.58 20.20
CA PRO A 39 10.66 -3.70 20.14
C PRO A 39 10.71 -4.53 21.45
N LEU A 40 10.40 -3.90 22.59
CA LEU A 40 10.37 -4.56 23.91
C LEU A 40 9.07 -5.36 24.13
N ILE A 41 8.04 -5.10 23.32
CA ILE A 41 6.69 -5.69 23.41
C ILE A 41 6.52 -6.92 22.49
N GLY A 42 7.59 -7.34 21.80
CA GLY A 42 7.63 -8.52 20.95
C GLY A 42 7.68 -8.20 19.46
N ASN A 43 8.49 -8.96 18.72
CA ASN A 43 8.90 -8.76 17.32
C ASN A 43 7.78 -8.71 16.25
N THR A 44 6.50 -8.63 16.63
CA THR A 44 5.35 -8.78 15.72
C THR A 44 4.36 -7.61 15.81
N GLY A 45 4.81 -6.43 16.23
CA GLY A 45 3.98 -5.23 16.27
C GLY A 45 3.69 -4.67 14.87
N SER A 46 2.42 -4.64 14.49
CA SER A 46 1.90 -3.97 13.30
C SER A 46 1.28 -2.64 13.69
N ILE A 47 1.81 -1.50 13.25
CA ILE A 47 1.18 -0.21 13.54
C ILE A 47 0.22 0.11 12.40
N ASP A 48 -1.09 0.06 12.65
CA ASP A 48 -2.09 0.48 11.67
C ASP A 48 -2.38 1.98 11.85
N ILE A 49 -1.78 2.78 10.98
CA ILE A 49 -1.90 4.25 11.02
C ILE A 49 -3.03 4.65 10.08
N PHE A 50 -4.10 5.27 10.60
CA PHE A 50 -5.29 5.70 9.83
C PHE A 50 -5.35 7.23 9.64
N GLN A 51 -4.21 7.93 9.70
CA GLN A 51 -4.16 9.37 9.93
C GLN A 51 -3.44 10.21 8.86
N SER A 52 -3.75 11.51 8.92
CA SER A 52 -2.95 12.65 8.42
C SER A 52 -1.70 12.91 9.29
N VAL A 53 -0.88 11.89 9.51
CA VAL A 53 0.50 12.09 9.97
C VAL A 53 1.33 12.48 8.74
N SER A 54 2.25 13.43 8.88
CA SER A 54 3.12 13.76 7.74
C SER A 54 3.96 12.52 7.38
N ILE A 55 4.18 12.29 6.08
CA ILE A 55 4.96 11.12 5.63
C ILE A 55 6.37 11.13 6.24
N ALA A 56 6.92 12.32 6.50
CA ALA A 56 8.19 12.49 7.21
C ALA A 56 8.16 11.88 8.63
N GLN A 57 7.12 12.17 9.42
CA GLN A 57 6.97 11.62 10.78
C GLN A 57 6.71 10.11 10.76
N LEU A 58 5.96 9.61 9.77
CA LEU A 58 5.75 8.16 9.61
C LEU A 58 7.07 7.41 9.41
N CYS A 59 8.03 8.02 8.73
CA CYS A 59 9.31 7.41 8.41
C CYS A 59 10.30 7.40 9.57
N GLU A 60 10.00 8.08 10.68
CA GLU A 60 10.71 7.88 11.95
C GLU A 60 10.37 6.52 12.57
N ILE A 61 9.24 5.90 12.20
CA ILE A 61 8.74 4.64 12.75
C ILE A 61 9.31 3.46 11.95
N LYS A 62 10.46 2.93 12.38
CA LYS A 62 11.22 1.92 11.61
C LYS A 62 10.56 0.54 11.62
N ILE A 63 9.70 0.28 12.60
CA ILE A 63 9.00 -0.99 12.78
C ILE A 63 7.68 -1.11 12.00
N CYS A 64 7.30 -0.08 11.25
CA CYS A 64 6.02 -0.05 10.54
C CYS A 64 5.93 -1.17 9.49
N GLN A 65 5.11 -2.20 9.78
CA GLN A 65 4.83 -3.30 8.85
C GLN A 65 3.57 -3.07 8.00
N LYS A 66 2.64 -2.24 8.46
CA LYS A 66 1.38 -1.96 7.75
C LYS A 66 1.14 -0.47 7.68
N LEU A 67 0.83 0.05 6.50
CA LEU A 67 0.50 1.47 6.33
C LEU A 67 -0.76 1.63 5.51
N CYS A 68 -1.72 2.41 6.03
CA CYS A 68 -3.04 2.57 5.44
C CYS A 68 -3.39 4.05 5.33
N PHE A 69 -3.70 4.54 4.13
CA PHE A 69 -4.26 5.88 3.97
C PHE A 69 -5.76 5.80 3.80
N GLY A 70 -6.51 6.30 4.79
CA GLY A 70 -7.96 6.15 4.89
C GLY A 70 -8.76 7.32 4.32
N HIS A 71 -8.17 8.52 4.25
CA HIS A 71 -8.93 9.74 4.03
C HIS A 71 -8.52 10.52 2.76
N LYS A 72 -9.50 11.18 2.11
CA LYS A 72 -9.28 12.00 0.90
C LYS A 72 -8.28 13.15 1.06
N LYS A 73 -8.01 13.59 2.30
CA LYS A 73 -7.02 14.64 2.60
C LYS A 73 -5.60 14.07 2.66
N GLU A 74 -5.43 12.87 3.21
CA GLU A 74 -4.16 12.12 3.26
C GLU A 74 -3.63 11.81 1.85
N TYR A 75 -4.55 11.61 0.91
CA TYR A 75 -4.25 11.46 -0.52
C TYR A 75 -3.44 12.63 -1.12
N LYS A 76 -3.63 13.88 -0.65
CA LYS A 76 -2.84 15.01 -1.16
C LYS A 76 -1.37 14.91 -0.73
N TYR A 77 -1.09 14.32 0.42
CA TYR A 77 0.26 14.12 0.93
C TYR A 77 0.99 13.06 0.11
N PHE A 78 0.34 11.95 -0.24
CA PHE A 78 0.97 10.95 -1.13
C PHE A 78 1.31 11.50 -2.53
N ARG A 79 0.56 12.52 -3.00
CA ARG A 79 0.83 13.19 -4.29
C ARG A 79 1.94 14.23 -4.22
N ASN A 80 2.09 14.92 -3.09
CA ASN A 80 2.94 16.10 -2.95
C ASN A 80 4.22 15.85 -2.13
N GLU A 81 4.20 14.87 -1.23
CA GLU A 81 5.25 14.65 -0.22
C GLU A 81 5.71 13.19 -0.25
N CYS A 82 6.75 12.96 -1.06
CA CYS A 82 7.77 11.94 -0.91
C CYS A 82 7.35 10.48 -0.73
N ILE A 83 6.99 9.83 -1.85
CA ILE A 83 7.13 8.37 -1.96
C ILE A 83 8.57 7.88 -1.72
N ASP A 84 9.54 8.75 -1.96
CA ASP A 84 10.94 8.55 -1.61
C ASP A 84 11.15 8.45 -0.10
N THR A 85 10.39 9.22 0.69
CA THR A 85 10.50 9.17 2.15
C THR A 85 9.97 7.85 2.69
N LEU A 86 8.92 7.27 2.07
CA LEU A 86 8.45 5.92 2.42
C LEU A 86 9.51 4.84 2.27
N ALA A 87 10.56 5.03 1.45
CA ALA A 87 11.65 4.05 1.31
C ALA A 87 12.39 3.76 2.63
N ASN A 88 12.25 4.64 3.63
CA ASN A 88 12.81 4.44 4.96
C ASN A 88 12.06 3.37 5.79
N LEU A 89 10.83 3.00 5.40
CA LEU A 89 10.02 1.97 6.05
C LEU A 89 10.45 0.57 5.59
N LYS A 90 11.68 0.17 5.93
CA LYS A 90 12.30 -1.08 5.45
C LYS A 90 11.53 -2.36 5.80
N ASN A 91 10.70 -2.31 6.83
CA ASN A 91 9.89 -3.44 7.32
C ASN A 91 8.46 -3.42 6.78
N LEU A 92 8.12 -2.52 5.86
CA LEU A 92 6.76 -2.39 5.33
C LEU A 92 6.39 -3.64 4.51
N GLU A 93 5.36 -4.36 4.97
CA GLU A 93 4.83 -5.55 4.33
C GLU A 93 3.46 -5.33 3.69
N LYS A 94 2.62 -4.48 4.30
CA LYS A 94 1.29 -4.16 3.76
C LYS A 94 1.13 -2.67 3.59
N PHE A 95 0.65 -2.27 2.43
CA PHE A 95 0.35 -0.88 2.13
C PHE A 95 -1.04 -0.80 1.54
N ALA A 96 -1.84 0.20 1.90
CA ALA A 96 -3.16 0.37 1.30
C ALA A 96 -3.51 1.85 1.16
N ILE A 97 -4.12 2.22 0.03
CA ILE A 97 -4.74 3.53 -0.16
C ILE A 97 -6.23 3.30 -0.37
N PHE A 98 -7.03 3.73 0.61
CA PHE A 98 -8.48 3.72 0.52
C PHE A 98 -8.99 5.03 -0.08
N HIS A 99 -10.15 4.97 -0.75
CA HIS A 99 -10.89 6.14 -1.24
C HIS A 99 -10.18 7.04 -2.27
N SER A 100 -9.24 6.50 -3.04
CA SER A 100 -8.52 7.23 -4.07
C SER A 100 -9.30 7.29 -5.38
N ARG A 101 -10.07 8.38 -5.57
CA ARG A 101 -10.96 8.63 -6.73
C ARG A 101 -10.32 8.50 -8.13
N LYS A 102 -8.99 8.37 -8.24
CA LYS A 102 -8.23 8.39 -9.51
C LYS A 102 -7.04 7.42 -9.50
N SER A 103 -7.34 6.13 -9.47
CA SER A 103 -6.38 5.02 -9.60
C SER A 103 -5.47 5.07 -10.80
N SER A 104 -5.99 5.53 -11.94
CA SER A 104 -5.23 5.84 -13.14
C SER A 104 -4.16 6.94 -12.97
N SER A 105 -4.19 7.75 -11.90
CA SER A 105 -3.26 8.88 -11.73
C SER A 105 -2.09 8.59 -10.79
N TYR A 106 -2.16 7.53 -9.99
CA TYR A 106 -1.14 7.22 -8.98
C TYR A 106 -0.35 5.93 -9.25
N TYR A 107 -0.61 5.23 -10.34
CA TYR A 107 0.12 4.00 -10.65
C TYR A 107 1.65 4.18 -10.70
N LYS A 108 2.13 5.37 -11.10
CA LYS A 108 3.57 5.72 -11.08
C LYS A 108 4.14 5.75 -9.66
N HIS A 109 3.33 6.24 -8.72
CA HIS A 109 3.70 6.28 -7.32
C HIS A 109 3.73 4.84 -6.77
N ILE A 110 2.68 4.05 -7.01
CA ILE A 110 2.67 2.64 -6.60
C ILE A 110 3.83 1.84 -7.22
N ALA A 111 4.17 2.11 -8.49
CA ALA A 111 5.33 1.52 -9.13
C ALA A 111 6.63 1.83 -8.36
N LYS A 112 6.82 3.11 -8.00
CA LYS A 112 7.98 3.55 -7.22
C LYS A 112 7.99 2.96 -5.80
N LEU A 113 6.81 2.84 -5.15
CA LEU A 113 6.68 2.16 -3.86
C LEU A 113 7.14 0.70 -3.96
N LEU A 114 6.69 -0.03 -4.98
CA LEU A 114 7.07 -1.42 -5.20
C LEU A 114 8.57 -1.56 -5.45
N GLN A 115 9.16 -0.66 -6.24
CA GLN A 115 10.61 -0.62 -6.45
C GLN A 115 11.40 -0.38 -5.17
N ASN A 116 10.89 0.49 -4.28
CA ASN A 116 11.51 0.76 -2.98
C ASN A 116 11.28 -0.37 -1.97
N HIS A 117 10.19 -1.14 -2.11
CA HIS A 117 9.77 -2.20 -1.18
C HIS A 117 9.53 -3.51 -1.93
N PRO A 118 10.57 -4.17 -2.45
CA PRO A 118 10.39 -5.40 -3.23
C PRO A 118 9.85 -6.57 -2.42
N LYS A 119 9.90 -6.51 -1.09
CA LYS A 119 9.33 -7.51 -0.17
C LYS A 119 7.88 -7.23 0.25
N LEU A 120 7.27 -6.15 -0.26
CA LEU A 120 5.88 -5.81 0.05
C LEU A 120 4.97 -6.99 -0.33
N VAL A 121 4.13 -7.41 0.61
CA VAL A 121 3.25 -8.58 0.51
C VAL A 121 1.87 -8.21 -0.01
N SER A 122 1.35 -7.03 0.35
CA SER A 122 -0.02 -6.62 0.00
C SER A 122 -0.12 -5.13 -0.31
N LEU A 123 -0.89 -4.81 -1.34
CA LEU A 123 -1.32 -3.44 -1.67
C LEU A 123 -2.77 -3.13 -1.22
N GLY A 124 -3.37 -4.02 -0.43
CA GLY A 124 -4.76 -3.93 0.00
C GLY A 124 -5.70 -3.84 -1.20
N ASN A 125 -6.56 -2.82 -1.23
CA ASN A 125 -7.49 -2.55 -2.33
C ASN A 125 -6.93 -1.60 -3.40
N THR A 126 -5.61 -1.40 -3.43
CA THR A 126 -4.94 -0.53 -4.39
C THR A 126 -4.60 -1.30 -5.66
N ASP A 127 -5.01 -0.78 -6.83
CA ASP A 127 -4.72 -1.43 -8.11
C ASP A 127 -3.22 -1.54 -8.39
N SER A 128 -2.71 -2.77 -8.46
CA SER A 128 -1.31 -3.06 -8.75
C SER A 128 -1.03 -3.27 -10.24
N SER A 129 -2.06 -3.46 -11.06
CA SER A 129 -1.90 -3.85 -12.47
C SER A 129 -1.33 -2.74 -13.36
N TRP A 130 -1.73 -1.48 -13.11
CA TRP A 130 -1.17 -0.32 -13.81
C TRP A 130 0.26 -0.02 -13.39
N ALA A 131 0.58 -0.25 -12.11
CA ALA A 131 1.94 -0.10 -11.61
C ALA A 131 2.87 -1.13 -12.26
N ALA A 132 2.42 -2.39 -12.33
CA ALA A 132 3.14 -3.47 -13.02
C ALA A 132 3.41 -3.12 -14.48
N TYR A 133 2.38 -2.71 -15.21
CA TYR A 133 2.55 -2.32 -16.62
C TYR A 133 3.51 -1.14 -16.79
N HIS A 134 3.44 -0.13 -15.90
CA HIS A 134 4.35 1.00 -15.94
C HIS A 134 5.81 0.58 -15.69
N ILE A 135 6.06 -0.27 -14.69
CA ILE A 135 7.41 -0.82 -14.42
C ILE A 135 7.91 -1.58 -15.64
N HIS A 136 7.08 -2.48 -16.17
CA HIS A 136 7.41 -3.33 -17.31
C HIS A 136 7.75 -2.52 -18.57
N THR A 137 7.08 -1.39 -18.80
CA THR A 137 7.26 -0.58 -20.01
C THR A 137 8.33 0.50 -19.89
N THR A 138 8.62 0.98 -18.68
CA THR A 138 9.56 2.10 -18.50
C THR A 138 10.93 1.69 -17.97
N CYS A 139 11.02 0.55 -17.27
CA CYS A 139 12.28 0.04 -16.80
C CYS A 139 12.84 -0.97 -17.81
N LYS A 140 14.03 -0.68 -18.37
CA LYS A 140 14.83 -1.66 -19.13
C LYS A 140 15.34 -2.72 -18.15
N LEU A 141 14.47 -3.66 -17.79
CA LEU A 141 14.76 -4.65 -16.76
C LEU A 141 15.49 -5.84 -17.38
N ASP A 142 16.82 -5.72 -17.49
CA ASP A 142 17.72 -6.87 -17.70
C ASP A 142 17.83 -7.76 -16.45
N THR A 143 17.28 -7.31 -15.31
CA THR A 143 17.13 -8.10 -14.09
C THR A 143 15.65 -8.26 -13.80
N VAL A 144 15.22 -9.52 -13.69
CA VAL A 144 13.85 -9.92 -13.37
C VAL A 144 13.52 -9.46 -11.95
N LEU A 145 13.12 -8.19 -11.78
CA LEU A 145 12.55 -7.70 -10.53
C LEU A 145 11.25 -8.48 -10.28
N ARG A 146 11.33 -9.48 -9.39
CA ARG A 146 10.16 -10.19 -8.86
C ARG A 146 9.80 -9.53 -7.55
N PHE A 147 8.59 -8.99 -7.48
CA PHE A 147 8.08 -8.41 -6.23
C PHE A 147 7.43 -9.50 -5.37
N GLY A 148 7.55 -9.34 -4.06
CA GLY A 148 7.04 -10.24 -3.02
C GLY A 148 5.53 -10.19 -2.81
N LEU A 149 4.77 -9.58 -3.72
CA LEU A 149 3.33 -9.44 -3.57
C LEU A 149 2.66 -10.82 -3.59
N LYS A 150 1.92 -11.11 -2.52
CA LYS A 150 1.07 -12.29 -2.38
C LYS A 150 -0.40 -11.95 -2.53
N GLU A 151 -0.79 -10.72 -2.18
CA GLU A 151 -2.16 -10.22 -2.26
C GLU A 151 -2.22 -9.05 -3.25
N CYS A 152 -2.99 -9.23 -4.33
CA CYS A 152 -3.19 -8.22 -5.36
C CYS A 152 -4.65 -7.83 -5.52
N PHE A 153 -4.86 -6.58 -5.93
CA PHE A 153 -6.11 -6.07 -6.45
C PHE A 153 -5.87 -5.57 -7.87
N TRP A 154 -6.60 -6.08 -8.86
CA TRP A 154 -6.50 -5.66 -10.27
C TRP A 154 -7.81 -5.07 -10.75
N GLY A 155 -7.72 -3.91 -11.39
CA GLY A 155 -8.90 -3.14 -11.77
C GLY A 155 -9.30 -2.16 -10.67
N PHE A 156 -10.53 -1.65 -10.73
CA PHE A 156 -10.89 -0.47 -9.95
C PHE A 156 -12.16 -0.69 -9.14
N ASN A 157 -12.15 -0.25 -7.89
CA ASN A 157 -13.37 -0.29 -7.10
C ASN A 157 -14.38 0.73 -7.65
N SER A 158 -15.37 0.24 -8.41
CA SER A 158 -16.43 1.04 -9.04
C SER A 158 -17.31 1.78 -8.04
N TYR A 159 -17.39 1.32 -6.79
CA TYR A 159 -18.11 2.00 -5.71
C TYR A 159 -17.42 3.30 -5.27
N VAL A 160 -16.13 3.46 -5.59
CA VAL A 160 -15.30 4.57 -5.12
C VAL A 160 -14.82 5.46 -6.28
N ASN A 161 -14.59 4.87 -7.45
CA ASN A 161 -13.93 5.51 -8.59
C ASN A 161 -14.87 5.64 -9.78
N LYS A 162 -15.23 6.89 -10.12
CA LYS A 162 -15.89 7.21 -11.39
C LYS A 162 -14.82 7.28 -12.47
N PHE A 163 -14.68 6.21 -13.25
CA PHE A 163 -13.90 6.25 -14.48
C PHE A 163 -14.56 7.21 -15.47
N SER A 164 -13.77 8.05 -16.13
CA SER A 164 -14.24 8.62 -17.38
C SER A 164 -14.36 7.49 -18.42
N ARG A 165 -15.31 7.62 -19.35
CA ARG A 165 -15.49 6.65 -20.45
C ARG A 165 -14.19 6.40 -21.22
N ARG A 166 -13.35 7.44 -21.38
CA ARG A 166 -12.03 7.35 -22.02
C ARG A 166 -11.08 6.43 -21.27
N GLU A 167 -11.01 6.55 -19.95
CA GLU A 167 -10.14 5.70 -19.13
C GLU A 167 -10.61 4.24 -19.13
N GLN A 168 -11.92 3.96 -19.22
CA GLN A 168 -12.43 2.58 -19.31
C GLN A 168 -12.03 1.96 -20.64
N ILE A 169 -12.19 2.70 -21.74
CA ILE A 169 -11.80 2.25 -23.07
C ILE A 169 -10.29 1.97 -23.10
N ALA A 170 -9.48 2.90 -22.58
CA ALA A 170 -8.03 2.73 -22.51
C ALA A 170 -7.63 1.52 -21.66
N TYR A 171 -8.35 1.26 -20.56
CA TYR A 171 -8.14 0.07 -19.72
C TYR A 171 -8.43 -1.22 -20.48
N ILE A 172 -9.62 -1.31 -21.09
CA ILE A 172 -10.06 -2.50 -21.83
C ILE A 172 -9.08 -2.82 -22.98
N GLN A 173 -8.65 -1.81 -23.72
CA GLN A 173 -7.72 -1.97 -24.84
C GLN A 173 -6.33 -2.48 -24.42
N GLN A 174 -5.88 -2.14 -23.21
CA GLN A 174 -4.56 -2.52 -22.71
C GLN A 174 -4.59 -3.65 -21.68
N TYR A 175 -5.77 -4.17 -21.36
CA TYR A 175 -5.98 -5.13 -20.29
C TYR A 175 -5.09 -6.37 -20.41
N SER A 176 -5.00 -6.95 -21.61
CA SER A 176 -4.15 -8.13 -21.85
C SER A 176 -2.68 -7.86 -21.54
N LYS A 177 -2.20 -6.64 -21.80
CA LYS A 177 -0.84 -6.19 -21.47
C LYS A 177 -0.69 -6.01 -19.96
N PHE A 178 -1.68 -5.41 -19.29
CA PHE A 178 -1.68 -5.25 -17.84
C PHE A 178 -1.58 -6.60 -17.12
N VAL A 179 -2.39 -7.59 -17.53
CA VAL A 179 -2.34 -8.93 -16.96
C VAL A 179 -0.97 -9.57 -17.18
N LYS A 180 -0.47 -9.60 -18.43
CA LYS A 180 0.84 -10.19 -18.74
C LYS A 180 1.97 -9.56 -17.92
N SER A 181 2.01 -8.23 -17.82
CA SER A 181 3.01 -7.53 -17.00
C SER A 181 2.85 -7.85 -15.51
N SER A 182 1.62 -7.95 -15.01
CA SER A 182 1.35 -8.25 -13.60
C SER A 182 1.75 -9.67 -13.22
N VAL A 183 1.40 -10.66 -14.04
CA VAL A 183 1.79 -12.07 -13.83
C VAL A 183 3.32 -12.21 -13.86
N ALA A 184 4.00 -11.54 -14.80
CA ALA A 184 5.46 -11.58 -14.88
C ALA A 184 6.16 -10.95 -13.66
N LEU A 185 5.64 -9.83 -13.15
CA LEU A 185 6.25 -9.09 -12.05
C LEU A 185 5.86 -9.62 -10.66
N PHE A 186 4.69 -10.26 -10.54
CA PHE A 186 4.12 -10.75 -9.27
C PHE A 186 3.91 -12.27 -9.30
N PRO A 187 4.97 -13.08 -9.43
CA PRO A 187 4.85 -14.54 -9.56
C PRO A 187 4.42 -15.24 -8.26
N LEU A 188 4.37 -14.53 -7.13
CA LEU A 188 4.05 -15.08 -5.81
C LEU A 188 2.60 -14.78 -5.38
N VAL A 189 1.74 -14.30 -6.29
CA VAL A 189 0.35 -13.96 -5.96
C VAL A 189 -0.43 -15.21 -5.59
N GLU A 190 -0.85 -15.28 -4.33
CA GLU A 190 -1.69 -16.33 -3.76
C GLU A 190 -3.17 -15.90 -3.74
N LYS A 191 -3.43 -14.59 -3.62
CA LYS A 191 -4.78 -14.01 -3.59
C LYS A 191 -4.90 -12.85 -4.57
N LEU A 192 -5.80 -12.99 -5.54
CA LEU A 192 -6.13 -11.96 -6.51
C LEU A 192 -7.60 -11.55 -6.40
N ASN A 193 -7.85 -10.28 -6.06
CA ASN A 193 -9.15 -9.65 -6.26
C ASN A 193 -9.14 -8.95 -7.61
N ILE A 194 -10.03 -9.34 -8.54
CA ILE A 194 -10.08 -8.74 -9.86
C ILE A 194 -11.45 -8.17 -10.17
N VAL A 195 -11.47 -6.94 -10.69
CA VAL A 195 -12.68 -6.32 -11.23
C VAL A 195 -12.72 -6.54 -12.73
N VAL A 196 -13.68 -7.35 -13.18
CA VAL A 196 -13.82 -7.78 -14.57
C VAL A 196 -14.73 -6.81 -15.32
N TYR A 197 -14.15 -6.05 -16.26
CA TYR A 197 -14.89 -5.11 -17.13
C TYR A 197 -15.16 -5.65 -18.53
N HIS A 198 -14.59 -6.81 -18.89
CA HIS A 198 -14.76 -7.42 -20.20
C HIS A 198 -14.77 -8.95 -20.09
N LYS A 199 -15.65 -9.62 -20.84
CA LYS A 199 -15.86 -11.08 -20.76
C LYS A 199 -14.61 -11.93 -21.00
N ASN A 200 -13.71 -11.47 -21.88
CA ASN A 200 -12.48 -12.20 -22.21
C ASN A 200 -11.33 -11.93 -21.21
N CYS A 201 -11.54 -11.10 -20.17
CA CYS A 201 -10.49 -10.74 -19.22
C CYS A 201 -9.87 -11.95 -18.50
N LEU A 202 -10.66 -13.00 -18.27
CA LEU A 202 -10.24 -14.18 -17.54
C LEU A 202 -9.42 -15.15 -18.40
N GLU A 203 -9.50 -15.06 -19.73
CA GLU A 203 -8.73 -15.93 -20.64
C GLU A 203 -7.22 -15.71 -20.47
N HIS A 204 -6.81 -14.48 -20.17
CA HIS A 204 -5.41 -14.13 -19.94
C HIS A 204 -4.85 -14.57 -18.58
N LEU A 205 -5.68 -15.12 -17.68
CA LEU A 205 -5.26 -15.67 -16.38
C LEU A 205 -4.98 -17.19 -16.45
N LYS A 206 -5.33 -17.85 -17.55
CA LYS A 206 -5.25 -19.32 -17.69
C LYS A 206 -3.86 -19.81 -18.13
N ASN A 207 -2.90 -18.91 -18.28
CA ASN A 207 -1.53 -19.17 -18.73
C ASN A 207 -0.53 -18.70 -17.69
#